data_AF-A0AAV0R4D6-F1
#
_entry.id   AF-A0AAV0R4D6-F1
#
_cell.length_a   1.000
_cell.length_b   1.000
_cell.length_c   1.000
_cell.angle_alpha   90.00
_cell.angle_beta   90.00
_cell.angle_gamma   90.00
#
_symmetry.space_group_name_H-M   'P 1'
#
loop_
_entity.id
_entity.type
_entity.pdbx_description
1 polymer ?
#
loop_
_entity_poly.entity_id
_entity_poly.type
_entity_poly.pdbx_seq_one_letter_code
_entity_poly.pdbx_strand_id
1 'polypeptide(L)'
;MCQVTYLEPGQLSELEAKNGSKVTVKATPGPVLGPPWQRPENGYLVISPQGQSTLYYEPHCVYNQDLIGKENADIVITPVIKQLLPKFTLVSGQEDAVRLAKLLHAKFIVPMRNGDLDAKGLLASIIQSEGTIESFKELLSKELPDARVLEPTPGVPLEVSAAAS
;
A
#
# COMPACT_ATOMS: atom_id res chain seq x y z
N MET A 1 -17.12 4.74 -23.15
CA MET A 1 -17.22 5.92 -22.26
C MET A 1 -16.57 5.53 -20.94
N CYS A 2 -15.59 6.28 -20.46
CA CYS A 2 -14.94 5.99 -19.17
C CYS A 2 -15.83 6.55 -18.05
N GLN A 3 -16.24 5.70 -17.09
CA GLN A 3 -16.97 6.14 -15.91
C GLN A 3 -15.98 6.47 -14.81
N VAL A 4 -15.91 7.74 -14.41
CA VAL A 4 -15.01 8.22 -13.36
C VAL A 4 -15.81 8.44 -12.09
N THR A 5 -15.37 7.83 -10.99
CA THR A 5 -15.91 8.07 -9.64
C THR A 5 -14.84 8.73 -8.80
N TYR A 6 -15.11 9.93 -8.28
CA TYR A 6 -14.22 10.61 -7.36
C TYR A 6 -14.51 10.18 -5.92
N LEU A 7 -13.46 9.91 -5.13
CA LEU A 7 -13.56 9.52 -3.73
C LEU A 7 -12.66 10.39 -2.86
N GLU A 8 -13.26 11.10 -1.92
CA GLU A 8 -12.55 11.78 -0.83
C GLU A 8 -12.29 10.80 0.33
N PRO A 9 -11.25 11.04 1.16
CA PRO A 9 -11.01 10.24 2.36
C PRO A 9 -12.28 10.03 3.21
N GLY A 10 -12.56 8.77 3.55
CA GLY A 10 -13.76 8.36 4.28
C GLY A 10 -14.96 8.01 3.39
N GLN A 11 -14.94 8.36 2.10
CA GLN A 11 -15.97 7.93 1.15
C GLN A 11 -15.71 6.50 0.66
N LEU A 12 -16.79 5.84 0.24
CA LEU A 12 -16.75 4.51 -0.35
C LEU A 12 -17.54 4.47 -1.65
N SER A 13 -17.14 3.58 -2.54
CA SER A 13 -17.87 3.23 -3.77
C SER A 13 -17.99 1.72 -3.86
N GLU A 14 -19.16 1.25 -4.29
CA GLU A 14 -19.40 -0.15 -4.60
C GLU A 14 -19.34 -0.36 -6.11
N LEU A 15 -18.50 -1.29 -6.54
CA LEU A 15 -18.27 -1.62 -7.94
C LEU A 15 -18.83 -3.01 -8.22
N GLU A 16 -19.73 -3.10 -9.19
CA GLU A 16 -20.23 -4.38 -9.68
C GLU A 16 -19.29 -4.92 -10.77
N ALA A 17 -18.69 -6.08 -10.49
CA ALA A 17 -17.87 -6.80 -11.45
C ALA A 17 -18.74 -7.48 -12.51
N LYS A 18 -18.13 -7.84 -13.65
CA LYS A 18 -18.84 -8.49 -14.78
C LYS A 18 -19.58 -9.78 -14.42
N ASN A 19 -19.19 -10.44 -13.34
CA ASN A 19 -19.82 -11.66 -12.82
C ASN A 19 -20.93 -11.36 -11.79
N GLY A 20 -21.34 -10.11 -11.62
CA GLY A 20 -22.37 -9.67 -10.67
C GLY A 20 -21.88 -9.56 -9.22
N SER A 21 -20.60 -9.84 -8.95
CA SER A 21 -20.03 -9.69 -7.61
C SER A 21 -19.74 -8.23 -7.28
N LYS A 22 -19.84 -7.86 -6.00
CA LYS A 22 -19.73 -6.48 -5.53
C LYS A 22 -18.43 -6.29 -4.76
N VAL A 23 -17.61 -5.34 -5.19
CA VAL A 23 -16.36 -4.94 -4.53
C VAL A 23 -16.56 -3.57 -3.91
N THR A 24 -16.19 -3.41 -2.65
CA THR A 24 -16.21 -2.08 -2.01
C THR A 24 -14.82 -1.47 -2.05
N VAL A 25 -14.72 -0.22 -2.47
CA VAL A 25 -13.50 0.59 -2.42
C VAL A 25 -13.73 1.76 -1.48
N LYS A 26 -12.96 1.84 -0.40
CA LYS A 26 -13.00 2.93 0.58
C LYS A 26 -11.70 3.72 0.52
N ALA A 27 -11.80 5.04 0.37
CA ALA A 27 -10.64 5.91 0.37
C ALA A 27 -10.20 6.23 1.81
N THR A 28 -8.90 6.23 2.06
CA THR A 28 -8.28 6.64 3.32
C THR A 28 -7.34 7.83 3.09
N PRO A 29 -7.13 8.70 4.09
CA PRO A 29 -6.22 9.81 3.93
C PRO A 29 -4.77 9.33 3.95
N GLY A 30 -4.02 9.63 2.90
CA GLY A 30 -2.57 9.48 2.80
C GLY A 30 -1.82 10.81 3.00
N PRO A 31 -0.57 10.92 2.56
CA PRO A 31 0.24 12.12 2.76
C PRO A 31 -0.16 13.28 1.84
N VAL A 32 0.14 14.50 2.28
CA VAL A 32 0.18 15.68 1.39
C VAL A 32 1.57 15.75 0.77
N LEU A 33 1.70 15.28 -0.47
CA LEU A 33 2.97 15.30 -1.21
C LEU A 33 3.04 16.50 -2.14
N GLY A 34 3.56 17.61 -1.61
CA GLY A 34 3.78 18.83 -2.37
C GLY A 34 3.47 20.06 -1.54
N PRO A 35 3.16 21.21 -2.16
CA PRO A 35 2.85 22.42 -1.43
C PRO A 35 1.74 22.21 -0.39
N PRO A 36 1.79 22.93 0.75
CA PRO A 36 0.90 22.67 1.89
C PRO A 36 -0.60 22.89 1.62
N TRP A 37 -0.95 23.47 0.47
CA TRP A 37 -2.33 23.67 0.02
C TRP A 37 -2.86 22.54 -0.87
N GLN A 38 -2.05 21.53 -1.20
CA GLN A 38 -2.50 20.37 -1.96
C GLN A 38 -3.34 19.44 -1.11
N ARG A 39 -4.30 18.77 -1.76
CA ARG A 39 -5.08 17.72 -1.12
C ARG A 39 -4.18 16.51 -0.84
N PRO A 40 -4.41 15.79 0.27
CA PRO A 40 -3.71 14.54 0.50
C PRO A 40 -4.00 13.55 -0.62
N GLU A 41 -3.01 12.73 -0.95
CA GLU A 41 -3.25 11.54 -1.76
C GLU A 41 -4.04 10.50 -0.96
N ASN A 42 -4.69 9.57 -1.65
CA ASN A 42 -5.50 8.54 -1.00
C ASN A 42 -4.71 7.23 -0.84
N GLY A 43 -4.90 6.56 0.28
CA GLY A 43 -4.84 5.10 0.35
C GLY A 43 -6.21 4.50 0.01
N TYR A 44 -6.26 3.19 -0.24
CA TYR A 44 -7.50 2.50 -0.57
C TYR A 44 -7.62 1.17 0.16
N LEU A 45 -8.74 0.98 0.86
CA LEU A 45 -9.18 -0.33 1.33
C LEU A 45 -10.14 -0.91 0.30
N VAL A 46 -9.78 -2.05 -0.27
CA VAL A 46 -10.56 -2.81 -1.23
C VAL A 46 -11.04 -4.08 -0.56
N ILE A 47 -12.36 -4.24 -0.50
CA ILE A 47 -13.02 -5.35 0.19
C ILE A 47 -13.67 -6.21 -0.87
N SER A 48 -13.28 -7.48 -0.92
CA SER A 48 -13.83 -8.44 -1.86
C SER A 48 -15.30 -8.76 -1.53
N PRO A 49 -16.03 -9.36 -2.48
CA PRO A 49 -17.41 -9.78 -2.26
C PRO A 49 -17.54 -10.63 -0.99
N GLN A 50 -18.59 -10.36 -0.21
CA GLN A 50 -18.86 -11.03 1.06
C GLN A 50 -17.73 -10.90 2.12
N GLY A 51 -16.77 -9.99 1.94
CA GLY A 51 -15.67 -9.77 2.88
C GLY A 51 -14.66 -10.92 2.92
N GLN A 52 -14.59 -11.75 1.86
CA GLN A 52 -13.71 -12.93 1.82
C GLN A 52 -12.22 -12.58 1.89
N SER A 53 -11.84 -11.39 1.46
CA SER A 53 -10.46 -10.88 1.49
C SER A 53 -10.46 -9.36 1.50
N THR A 54 -9.50 -8.81 2.20
CA THR A 54 -9.31 -7.36 2.34
C THR A 54 -7.92 -6.96 1.89
N LEU A 55 -7.85 -5.92 1.07
CA LEU A 55 -6.61 -5.38 0.50
C LEU A 55 -6.49 -3.92 0.89
N TYR A 56 -5.36 -3.54 1.48
CA TYR A 56 -5.00 -2.14 1.67
C TYR A 56 -3.89 -1.73 0.71
N TYR A 57 -4.13 -0.71 -0.09
CA TYR A 57 -3.16 -0.09 -0.98
C TYR A 57 -2.74 1.26 -0.40
N GLU A 58 -1.43 1.41 -0.15
CA GLU A 58 -0.85 2.61 0.43
C GLU A 58 0.39 3.03 -0.39
N PRO A 59 0.29 4.02 -1.27
CA PRO A 59 1.33 4.30 -2.26
C PRO A 59 2.65 4.85 -1.68
N HIS A 60 2.64 5.36 -0.44
CA HIS A 60 3.77 6.07 0.16
C HIS A 60 4.23 5.51 1.50
N CYS A 61 3.54 4.50 2.02
CA CYS A 61 3.69 4.00 3.38
C CYS A 61 3.50 5.10 4.45
N VAL A 62 2.64 6.10 4.17
CA VAL A 62 2.32 7.18 5.10
C VAL A 62 0.81 7.25 5.26
N TYR A 63 0.32 7.03 6.47
CA TYR A 63 -1.10 6.79 6.72
C TYR A 63 -1.51 7.36 8.07
N ASN A 64 -2.81 7.67 8.22
CA ASN A 64 -3.38 8.08 9.49
C ASN A 64 -3.56 6.85 10.42
N GLN A 65 -2.72 6.73 11.45
CA GLN A 65 -2.72 5.58 12.36
C GLN A 65 -4.04 5.40 13.12
N ASP A 66 -4.69 6.49 13.55
CA ASP A 66 -5.95 6.42 14.31
C ASP A 66 -7.13 5.90 13.47
N LEU A 67 -7.09 6.15 12.16
CA LEU A 67 -8.09 5.66 11.21
C LEU A 67 -7.75 4.23 10.79
N ILE A 68 -6.51 3.98 10.37
CA ILE A 68 -6.09 2.67 9.87
C ILE A 68 -6.10 1.61 10.97
N GLY A 69 -5.82 1.97 12.23
CA GLY A 69 -5.87 1.04 13.36
C GLY A 69 -7.26 0.50 13.71
N LYS A 70 -8.31 0.99 13.05
CA LYS A 70 -9.69 0.50 13.18
C LYS A 70 -10.10 -0.42 12.01
N GLU A 71 -9.24 -0.54 11.00
CA GLU A 71 -9.47 -1.37 9.82
C GLU A 71 -8.66 -2.66 9.91
N ASN A 72 -8.97 -3.62 9.04
CA ASN A 72 -8.16 -4.83 8.85
C ASN A 72 -7.92 -5.05 7.36
N ALA A 73 -6.74 -5.58 7.01
CA ALA A 73 -6.40 -5.94 5.65
C ALA A 73 -5.53 -7.20 5.61
N ASP A 74 -6.04 -8.28 5.02
CA ASP A 74 -5.29 -9.52 4.80
C ASP A 74 -4.04 -9.28 3.94
N ILE A 75 -4.16 -8.37 2.96
CA ILE A 75 -3.13 -8.04 1.98
C ILE A 75 -2.79 -6.56 2.10
N VAL A 76 -1.52 -6.23 2.18
CA VAL A 76 -1.02 -4.84 2.14
C VAL A 76 -0.10 -4.67 0.93
N ILE A 77 -0.47 -3.78 0.01
CA ILE A 77 0.39 -3.28 -1.05
C ILE A 77 0.95 -1.94 -0.59
N THR A 78 2.25 -1.88 -0.32
CA THR A 78 2.92 -0.67 0.17
C THR A 78 4.40 -0.68 -0.24
N PRO A 79 5.06 0.48 -0.32
CA PRO A 79 6.51 0.53 -0.43
C PRO A 79 7.16 -0.06 0.82
N VAL A 80 8.25 -0.81 0.61
CA VAL A 80 9.03 -1.42 1.69
C VAL A 80 10.47 -0.90 1.74
N ILE A 81 10.89 -0.17 0.71
CA ILE A 81 12.18 0.51 0.64
C ILE A 81 11.91 2.01 0.76
N LYS A 82 12.67 2.71 1.60
CA LYS A 82 12.52 4.16 1.76
C LYS A 82 13.12 4.86 0.54
N GLN A 83 12.46 5.91 0.07
CA GLN A 83 13.03 6.83 -0.91
C GLN A 83 13.06 8.24 -0.34
N LEU A 84 14.25 8.84 -0.36
CA LEU A 84 14.54 10.11 0.27
C LEU A 84 14.96 11.13 -0.79
N LEU A 85 14.45 12.34 -0.65
CA LEU A 85 15.02 13.56 -1.23
C LEU A 85 15.73 14.34 -0.12
N PRO A 86 16.66 15.26 -0.44
CA PRO A 86 17.27 16.11 0.57
C PRO A 86 16.18 16.85 1.35
N LYS A 87 16.12 16.61 2.67
CA LYS A 87 15.15 17.19 3.61
C LYS A 87 13.68 16.75 3.45
N PHE A 88 13.40 15.73 2.64
CA PHE A 88 12.02 15.25 2.44
C PHE A 88 11.97 13.73 2.22
N THR A 89 11.15 13.02 2.99
CA THR A 89 10.86 11.59 2.77
C THR A 89 9.77 11.49 1.72
N LEU A 90 10.12 10.99 0.53
CA LEU A 90 9.17 10.81 -0.56
C LEU A 90 8.31 9.56 -0.33
N VAL A 91 8.96 8.48 0.08
CA VAL A 91 8.34 7.19 0.32
C VAL A 91 8.93 6.61 1.59
N SER A 92 8.07 6.23 2.54
CA SER A 92 8.49 5.53 3.75
C SER A 92 8.59 4.01 3.47
N GLY A 93 9.24 3.27 4.36
CA GLY A 93 9.49 1.84 4.16
C GLY A 93 10.16 1.23 5.38
N GLN A 94 10.63 -0.01 5.28
CA GLN A 94 11.28 -0.74 6.36
C GLN A 94 10.38 -0.82 7.61
N GLU A 95 10.76 -0.18 8.72
CA GLU A 95 10.01 -0.21 9.97
C GLU A 95 8.60 0.37 9.84
N ASP A 96 8.41 1.38 8.99
CA ASP A 96 7.08 1.97 8.71
C ASP A 96 6.13 0.95 8.07
N ALA A 97 6.66 0.15 7.14
CA ALA A 97 5.90 -0.88 6.45
C ALA A 97 5.57 -2.07 7.37
N VAL A 98 6.48 -2.43 8.28
CA VAL A 98 6.21 -3.44 9.32
C VAL A 98 5.15 -2.93 10.29
N ARG A 99 5.21 -1.67 10.71
CA ARG A 99 4.16 -1.05 11.54
C ARG A 99 2.80 -1.07 10.86
N LEU A 100 2.75 -0.74 9.56
CA LEU A 100 1.50 -0.77 8.79
C LEU A 100 0.92 -2.18 8.72
N ALA A 101 1.74 -3.16 8.37
CA ALA A 101 1.34 -4.56 8.32
C ALA A 101 0.81 -5.04 9.68
N LYS A 102 1.44 -4.63 10.77
CA LYS A 102 1.04 -5.00 12.14
C LYS A 102 -0.28 -4.35 12.52
N LEU A 103 -0.45 -3.07 12.21
CA LEU A 103 -1.66 -2.31 12.49
C LEU A 103 -2.90 -2.92 11.79
N LEU A 104 -2.71 -3.45 10.59
CA LEU A 104 -3.77 -4.04 9.76
C LEU A 104 -3.94 -5.56 9.93
N HIS A 105 -3.12 -6.19 10.78
CA HIS A 105 -3.07 -7.65 10.94
C HIS A 105 -2.83 -8.40 9.61
N ALA A 106 -1.95 -7.85 8.78
CA ALA A 106 -1.69 -8.36 7.44
C ALA A 106 -1.07 -9.76 7.44
N LYS A 107 -1.58 -10.61 6.55
CA LYS A 107 -1.05 -11.96 6.28
C LYS A 107 -0.06 -11.92 5.11
N PHE A 108 -0.30 -11.03 4.15
CA PHE A 108 0.50 -10.91 2.94
C PHE A 108 0.92 -9.46 2.72
N ILE A 109 2.21 -9.25 2.46
CA ILE A 109 2.75 -7.95 2.10
C ILE A 109 3.26 -8.06 0.66
N VAL A 110 2.75 -7.21 -0.22
CA VAL A 110 3.17 -7.11 -1.61
C VAL A 110 3.97 -5.82 -1.76
N PRO A 111 5.31 -5.89 -1.86
CA PRO A 111 6.14 -4.70 -1.89
C PRO A 111 5.96 -3.96 -3.23
N MET A 112 5.73 -2.64 -3.14
CA MET A 112 5.77 -1.78 -4.31
C MET A 112 7.22 -1.51 -4.70
N ARG A 113 7.56 -1.78 -5.96
CA ARG A 113 8.87 -1.49 -6.54
C ARG A 113 8.92 -0.03 -7.03
N ASN A 114 8.74 0.93 -6.12
CA ASN A 114 8.77 2.36 -6.43
C ASN A 114 10.14 2.86 -6.96
N GLY A 115 11.20 2.04 -6.82
CA GLY A 115 12.57 2.35 -7.21
C GLY A 115 13.05 1.72 -8.52
N ASP A 116 12.31 0.79 -9.14
CA ASP A 116 12.70 0.17 -10.43
C ASP A 116 12.21 1.02 -11.63
N LEU A 117 12.11 2.33 -11.43
CA LEU A 117 11.85 3.27 -12.50
C LEU A 117 13.19 3.76 -13.02
N ASP A 118 13.42 3.63 -14.33
CA ASP A 118 14.46 4.38 -15.06
C ASP A 118 14.10 5.87 -15.03
N ALA A 119 14.19 6.49 -13.85
CA ALA A 119 13.93 7.89 -13.66
C ALA A 119 15.09 8.67 -14.28
N LYS A 120 14.81 9.38 -15.39
CA LYS A 120 15.77 10.23 -16.08
C LYS A 120 15.55 11.68 -15.70
N GLY A 121 16.63 12.41 -15.38
CA GLY A 121 16.59 13.85 -15.10
C GLY A 121 17.28 14.23 -13.79
N LEU A 122 17.41 15.55 -13.56
CA LEU A 122 18.17 16.11 -12.44
C LEU A 122 17.64 15.70 -11.06
N LEU A 123 16.34 15.46 -10.92
CA LEU A 123 15.74 15.03 -9.65
C LEU A 123 16.06 13.57 -9.32
N ALA A 124 16.15 12.71 -10.34
CA ALA A 124 16.46 11.29 -10.14
C ALA A 124 17.85 11.07 -9.54
N SER A 125 18.83 11.91 -9.91
CA SER A 125 20.19 11.82 -9.38
C SER A 125 20.34 12.18 -7.90
N ILE A 126 19.28 12.71 -7.27
CA ILE A 126 19.28 13.16 -5.87
C ILE A 126 18.44 12.22 -4.98
N ILE A 127 17.70 11.27 -5.58
CA ILE A 127 16.92 10.29 -4.83
C ILE A 127 17.87 9.27 -4.22
N GLN A 128 17.73 9.05 -2.91
CA GLN A 128 18.47 8.02 -2.17
C GLN A 128 17.50 6.93 -1.72
N SER A 129 17.90 5.68 -1.91
CA SER A 129 17.16 4.51 -1.42
C SER A 129 17.78 4.00 -0.13
N GLU A 130 16.96 3.73 0.89
CA GLU A 130 17.40 3.16 2.17
C GLU A 130 16.64 1.85 2.47
N GLY A 131 17.42 0.82 2.80
CA GLY A 131 16.93 -0.53 3.05
C GLY A 131 16.83 -1.40 1.79
N THR A 132 16.60 -2.69 2.00
CA THR A 132 16.38 -3.68 0.93
C THR A 132 15.13 -4.50 1.21
N ILE A 133 14.74 -5.35 0.26
CA ILE A 133 13.65 -6.32 0.46
C ILE A 133 14.05 -7.34 1.53
N GLU A 134 15.32 -7.77 1.54
CA GLU A 134 15.86 -8.72 2.51
C GLU A 134 15.84 -8.15 3.92
N SER A 135 16.30 -6.91 4.13
CA SER A 135 16.25 -6.26 5.43
C SER A 135 14.80 -6.08 5.91
N PHE A 136 13.88 -5.76 5.00
CA PHE A 136 12.46 -5.71 5.32
C PHE A 136 11.91 -7.07 5.75
N LYS A 137 12.22 -8.16 5.03
CA LYS A 137 11.81 -9.52 5.41
C LYS A 137 12.34 -9.92 6.79
N GLU A 138 13.58 -9.54 7.11
CA GLU A 138 14.15 -9.78 8.44
C GLU A 138 13.41 -9.01 9.54
N LEU A 139 13.07 -7.74 9.31
CA LEU A 139 12.28 -6.94 10.24
C LEU A 139 10.87 -7.51 10.42
N LEU A 140 10.22 -7.87 9.31
CA LEU A 140 8.87 -8.43 9.31
C LEU A 140 8.81 -9.74 10.09
N SER A 141 9.74 -10.66 9.87
CA SER A 141 9.73 -11.97 10.54
C SER A 141 9.90 -11.89 12.07
N LYS A 142 10.50 -10.82 12.59
CA LYS A 142 10.63 -10.57 14.03
C LYS A 142 9.32 -10.09 14.66
N GLU A 143 8.53 -9.31 13.93
CA GLU A 143 7.31 -8.65 14.44
C GLU A 143 6.01 -9.38 14.06
N LEU A 144 6.00 -10.04 12.90
CA LEU A 144 4.89 -10.77 12.29
C LEU A 144 5.41 -12.05 11.64
N PRO A 145 5.76 -13.09 12.42
CA PRO A 145 6.38 -14.31 11.91
C PRO A 145 5.50 -15.09 10.92
N ASP A 146 4.18 -14.94 11.03
CA ASP A 146 3.22 -15.64 10.17
C ASP A 146 2.94 -14.90 8.84
N ALA A 147 3.36 -13.64 8.74
CA ALA A 147 3.15 -12.82 7.54
C ALA A 147 4.16 -13.17 6.44
N ARG A 148 3.72 -13.12 5.19
CA ARG A 148 4.54 -13.48 4.02
C ARG A 148 4.72 -12.31 3.09
N VAL A 149 5.95 -12.10 2.64
CA VAL A 149 6.25 -11.15 1.57
C VAL A 149 6.10 -11.84 0.22
N LEU A 150 5.24 -11.31 -0.65
CA LEU A 150 4.98 -11.82 -1.99
C LEU A 150 5.50 -10.81 -3.02
N GLU A 151 6.64 -11.10 -3.64
CA GLU A 151 7.26 -10.19 -4.60
C GLU A 151 6.59 -10.29 -5.99
N PRO A 152 5.95 -9.22 -6.49
CA PRO A 152 5.30 -9.24 -7.78
C PRO A 152 6.32 -9.16 -8.92
N THR A 153 6.06 -9.90 -10.00
CA THR A 153 6.78 -9.77 -11.27
C THR A 153 5.95 -8.90 -12.23
N PRO A 154 6.50 -7.80 -12.78
CA PRO A 154 5.77 -6.95 -13.71
C PRO A 154 5.17 -7.75 -14.88
N GLY A 155 3.89 -7.51 -15.16
CA GLY A 155 3.16 -8.20 -16.24
C GLY A 155 2.71 -9.63 -15.93
N VAL A 156 3.03 -10.17 -14.75
CA VAL A 156 2.60 -11.51 -14.31
C VAL A 156 1.56 -11.36 -13.19
N PRO A 157 0.36 -11.97 -13.32
CA PRO A 157 -0.61 -12.00 -12.23
C PRO A 157 -0.03 -12.65 -10.96
N LEU A 158 -0.23 -12.00 -9.82
CA LEU A 158 0.14 -12.54 -8.51
C LEU A 158 -1.10 -13.14 -7.85
N GLU A 159 -1.13 -14.46 -7.74
CA GLU A 159 -2.20 -15.17 -7.04
C GLU A 159 -1.93 -15.16 -5.52
N VAL A 160 -2.89 -14.64 -4.76
CA VAL A 160 -2.83 -14.64 -3.29
C VAL A 160 -3.91 -15.58 -2.78
N SER A 161 -3.50 -16.76 -2.30
CA SER A 161 -4.43 -17.70 -1.70
C SER A 161 -4.82 -17.22 -0.32
N ALA A 162 -6.06 -16.75 -0.18
CA ALA A 162 -6.67 -16.62 1.13
C ALA A 162 -6.71 -18.03 1.75
N ALA A 163 -5.97 -18.25 2.84
CA ALA A 163 -6.11 -19.48 3.59
C ALA A 163 -7.57 -19.60 4.02
N ALA A 164 -8.20 -20.76 3.77
CA ALA A 164 -9.52 -21.04 4.31
C ALA A 164 -9.45 -20.87 5.83
N SER A 165 -10.22 -19.92 6.34
CA SER A 165 -10.47 -19.71 7.78
C SER A 165 -11.17 -20.92 8.39
#